data_AF-A0AAE3DG02-F1
#
_entry.id   AF-A0AAE3DG02-F1
#
_cell.length_a   1.000
_cell.length_b   1.000
_cell.length_c   1.000
_cell.angle_alpha   90.00
_cell.angle_beta   90.00
_cell.angle_gamma   90.00
#
_symmetry.space_group_name_H-M   'P 1'
#
loop_
_entity.id
_entity.type
_entity.pdbx_description
1 polymer ?
#
loop_
_entity_poly.entity_id
_entity_poly.type
_entity_poly.pdbx_seq_one_letter_code
_entity_poly.pdbx_strand_id
1 'polypeptide(L)'
;MGLGLPYIGELIRDTDCPAVEEYNDFAEALEDIWQQDGMLLTYVAVLDAERPDTLRGACELLRNLDNYQRIVEGAYGYGQQRLQETPGLDDEAIYELDGYMDFEQYGRDCMKNDGVTKTEFGLLRRSDPPFPEQRQGQRMM
;
A
#
# COMPACT_ATOMS: atom_id res chain seq x y z
N MET A 1 -2.50 10.49 21.35
CA MET A 1 -1.89 9.22 21.79
C MET A 1 -0.96 8.80 20.67
N GLY A 2 0.34 8.66 20.94
CA GLY A 2 1.32 8.37 19.90
C GLY A 2 1.01 7.02 19.27
N LEU A 3 0.64 7.02 17.99
CA LEU A 3 0.69 5.83 17.16
C LEU A 3 2.18 5.55 16.97
N GLY A 4 2.79 4.81 17.89
CA GLY A 4 4.13 4.28 17.68
C GLY A 4 4.01 3.39 16.46
N LEU A 5 4.56 3.83 15.32
CA LEU A 5 4.78 2.94 14.21
C LEU A 5 5.55 1.75 14.77
N PRO A 6 5.07 0.51 14.60
CA PRO A 6 5.82 -0.64 15.06
C PRO A 6 7.22 -0.57 14.46
N TYR A 7 8.18 -1.06 15.21
CA TYR A 7 9.52 -1.16 14.66
C TYR A 7 9.43 -2.05 13.42
N ILE A 8 9.94 -1.60 12.26
CA ILE A 8 9.78 -2.32 10.98
C ILE A 8 10.22 -3.80 11.09
N GLY A 9 11.23 -4.08 11.93
CA GLY A 9 11.66 -5.45 12.21
C GLY A 9 10.61 -6.33 12.87
N GLU A 10 9.60 -5.79 13.55
CA GLU A 10 8.50 -6.56 14.14
C GLU A 10 7.51 -7.07 13.07
N LEU A 11 7.48 -6.44 11.89
CA LEU A 11 6.62 -6.84 10.78
C LEU A 11 7.25 -7.91 9.89
N ILE A 12 8.56 -8.14 10.03
CA ILE A 12 9.31 -9.16 9.30
C ILE A 12 9.44 -10.38 10.21
N ARG A 13 8.83 -11.51 9.81
CA ARG A 13 8.86 -12.75 10.60
C ARG A 13 10.14 -13.54 10.34
N ASP A 14 11.26 -12.91 10.63
CA ASP A 14 12.58 -13.41 10.25
C ASP A 14 12.92 -14.72 10.98
N THR A 15 12.79 -15.83 10.26
CA THR A 15 13.03 -17.20 10.79
C THR A 15 14.43 -17.72 10.41
N ASP A 16 15.13 -17.04 9.50
CA ASP A 16 16.30 -17.58 8.80
C ASP A 16 17.67 -17.00 9.26
N CYS A 17 17.69 -16.09 10.24
CA CYS A 17 18.91 -15.50 10.82
C CYS A 17 19.86 -14.92 9.74
N PRO A 18 19.50 -13.79 9.10
CA PRO A 18 20.18 -13.21 7.96
C PRO A 18 21.63 -12.86 8.25
N ALA A 19 22.43 -12.82 7.18
CA ALA A 19 23.79 -12.30 7.27
C ALA A 19 23.77 -10.78 7.53
N VAL A 20 24.86 -10.27 8.13
CA VAL A 20 25.03 -8.82 8.36
C VAL A 20 24.96 -8.03 7.05
N GLU A 21 25.43 -8.61 5.95
CA GLU A 21 25.34 -8.01 4.61
C GLU A 21 23.88 -7.78 4.18
N GLU A 22 22.97 -8.71 4.47
CA GLU A 22 21.55 -8.56 4.11
C GLU A 22 20.86 -7.46 4.93
N TYR A 23 21.23 -7.29 6.20
CA TYR A 23 20.74 -6.17 7.02
C TYR A 23 21.28 -4.83 6.53
N ASN A 24 22.54 -4.77 6.07
CA ASN A 24 23.11 -3.56 5.51
C ASN A 24 22.42 -3.17 4.20
N ASP A 25 22.22 -4.13 3.29
CA ASP A 25 21.48 -3.92 2.03
C ASP A 25 20.06 -3.43 2.30
N PHE A 26 19.40 -3.99 3.32
CA PHE A 26 18.06 -3.57 3.72
C PHE A 26 18.05 -2.14 4.26
N ALA A 27 19.01 -1.80 5.12
CA ALA A 27 19.12 -0.47 5.69
C ALA A 27 19.41 0.59 4.63
N GLU A 28 20.27 0.30 3.66
CA GLU A 28 20.57 1.19 2.53
C GLU A 28 19.30 1.44 1.69
N ALA A 29 18.58 0.39 1.30
CA ALA A 29 17.33 0.53 0.56
C ALA A 29 16.25 1.28 1.35
N LEU A 30 16.23 1.15 2.69
CA LEU A 30 15.31 1.89 3.55
C LEU A 30 15.65 3.38 3.59
N GLU A 31 16.94 3.73 3.57
CA GLU A 31 17.41 5.12 3.57
C GLU A 31 16.97 5.86 2.29
N ASP A 32 16.98 5.19 1.15
CA ASP A 32 16.54 5.74 -0.15
C ASP A 32 15.08 6.22 -0.14
N ILE A 33 14.20 5.52 0.60
CA ILE A 33 12.79 5.88 0.71
C ILE A 33 12.49 6.78 1.93
N TRP A 34 13.38 6.83 2.92
CA TRP A 34 13.16 7.57 4.16
C TRP A 34 12.97 9.07 3.92
N GLN A 35 13.63 9.62 2.91
CA GLN A 35 13.53 11.05 2.56
C GLN A 35 12.29 11.38 1.71
N GLN A 36 11.56 10.37 1.24
CA GLN A 36 10.39 10.54 0.38
C GLN A 36 9.11 10.54 1.22
N ASP A 37 8.28 11.58 1.07
CA ASP A 37 7.09 11.75 1.88
C ASP A 37 6.12 10.57 1.73
N GLY A 38 5.65 10.04 2.86
CA GLY A 38 4.71 8.93 2.90
C GLY A 38 5.24 7.55 2.46
N MET A 39 6.44 7.43 1.88
CA MET A 39 6.94 6.16 1.34
C MET A 39 7.22 5.11 2.41
N LEU A 40 7.73 5.53 3.58
CA LEU A 40 7.90 4.63 4.72
C LEU A 40 6.55 4.06 5.18
N LEU A 41 5.50 4.88 5.21
CA LEU A 41 4.15 4.43 5.57
C LEU A 41 3.57 3.49 4.51
N THR A 42 3.83 3.76 3.22
CA THR A 42 3.47 2.83 2.14
C THR A 42 4.17 1.50 2.33
N TYR A 43 5.47 1.50 2.61
CA TYR A 43 6.23 0.27 2.81
C TYR A 43 5.75 -0.53 4.02
N VAL A 44 5.47 0.14 5.14
CA VAL A 44 4.91 -0.50 6.34
C VAL A 44 3.52 -1.09 6.07
N ALA A 45 2.68 -0.43 5.26
CA ALA A 45 1.41 -1.00 4.80
C ALA A 45 1.62 -2.25 3.92
N VAL A 46 2.64 -2.25 3.05
CA VAL A 46 3.00 -3.41 2.23
C VAL A 46 3.43 -4.58 3.10
N LEU A 47 4.25 -4.35 4.13
CA LEU A 47 4.65 -5.41 5.07
C LEU A 47 3.47 -6.01 5.84
N ASP A 48 2.50 -5.19 6.25
CA ASP A 48 1.28 -5.66 6.91
C ASP A 48 0.40 -6.50 5.96
N ALA A 49 0.30 -6.11 4.69
CA ALA A 49 -0.50 -6.82 3.69
C ALA A 49 0.13 -8.13 3.22
N GLU A 50 1.43 -8.11 2.89
CA GLU A 50 2.17 -9.24 2.28
C GLU A 50 2.76 -10.18 3.34
N ARG A 51 3.06 -9.67 4.54
CA ARG A 51 3.58 -10.42 5.69
C ARG A 51 4.79 -11.31 5.33
N PRO A 52 5.90 -10.72 4.86
CA PRO A 52 7.07 -11.51 4.46
C PRO A 52 7.65 -12.31 5.64
N ASP A 53 7.98 -13.57 5.38
CA ASP A 53 8.58 -14.48 6.35
C ASP A 53 10.11 -14.41 6.41
N THR A 54 10.74 -13.56 5.60
CA THR A 54 12.20 -13.38 5.56
C THR A 54 12.58 -11.92 5.33
N LEU A 55 13.76 -11.52 5.81
CA LEU A 55 14.34 -10.21 5.49
C LEU A 55 14.50 -10.01 3.98
N ARG A 56 14.93 -11.06 3.27
CA ARG A 56 15.04 -11.02 1.82
C ARG A 56 13.71 -10.72 1.14
N GLY A 57 12.62 -11.35 1.57
CA GLY A 57 11.27 -11.06 1.06
C GLY A 57 10.86 -9.61 1.34
N ALA A 58 11.20 -9.08 2.52
CA ALA A 58 10.98 -7.68 2.85
C ALA A 58 11.78 -6.73 1.94
N CYS A 59 13.05 -7.06 1.61
CA CYS A 59 13.87 -6.31 0.64
C CYS A 59 13.28 -6.35 -0.78
N GLU A 60 12.76 -7.50 -1.21
CA GLU A 60 12.13 -7.64 -2.53
C GLU A 60 10.87 -6.77 -2.64
N LEU A 61 10.06 -6.71 -1.58
CA LEU A 61 8.91 -5.80 -1.50
C LEU A 61 9.33 -4.32 -1.54
N LEU A 62 10.40 -3.97 -0.83
CA LEU A 62 10.93 -2.60 -0.79
C LEU A 62 11.43 -2.14 -2.17
N ARG A 63 12.08 -3.04 -2.92
CA ARG A 63 12.57 -2.76 -4.28
C ARG A 63 11.45 -2.66 -5.31
N ASN A 64 10.29 -3.26 -5.03
CA ASN A 64 9.11 -3.24 -5.89
C ASN A 64 8.01 -2.30 -5.34
N LEU A 65 8.40 -1.27 -4.58
CA LEU A 65 7.45 -0.41 -3.87
C LEU A 65 6.59 0.44 -4.81
N ASP A 66 7.08 0.71 -6.03
CA ASP A 66 6.36 1.38 -7.12
C ASP A 66 5.14 0.59 -7.61
N ASN A 67 5.10 -0.72 -7.38
CA ASN A 67 3.93 -1.55 -7.64
C ASN A 67 2.78 -1.30 -6.65
N TYR A 68 3.05 -0.60 -5.55
CA TYR A 68 2.08 -0.38 -4.48
C TYR A 68 1.70 1.10 -4.38
N GLN A 69 0.41 1.32 -4.14
CA GLN A 69 -0.11 2.66 -3.93
C GLN A 69 -0.88 2.72 -2.61
N ARG A 70 -0.44 3.59 -1.70
CA ARG A 70 -1.22 3.93 -0.50
C ARG A 70 -2.26 4.98 -0.86
N ILE A 71 -3.52 4.69 -0.55
CA ILE A 71 -4.64 5.59 -0.82
C ILE A 71 -4.89 6.44 0.42
N VAL A 72 -4.67 7.76 0.30
CA VAL A 72 -4.69 8.70 1.44
C VAL A 72 -5.98 9.49 1.56
N GLU A 73 -6.67 9.75 0.44
CA GLU A 73 -7.88 10.60 0.37
C GLU A 73 -9.19 9.81 0.45
N GLY A 74 -9.11 8.52 0.81
CA GLY A 74 -10.28 7.64 0.89
C GLY A 74 -10.93 7.42 -0.48
N ALA A 75 -12.20 7.00 -0.46
CA ALA A 75 -12.92 6.64 -1.68
C ALA A 75 -13.15 7.84 -2.62
N TYR A 76 -13.45 9.02 -2.07
CA TYR A 76 -13.69 10.22 -2.88
C TYR A 76 -12.48 10.58 -3.75
N GLY A 77 -11.31 10.84 -3.13
CA GLY A 77 -10.10 11.21 -3.88
C GLY A 77 -9.58 10.07 -4.76
N TYR A 78 -9.75 8.82 -4.33
CA TYR A 78 -9.44 7.67 -5.19
C TYR A 78 -10.33 7.62 -6.44
N GLY A 79 -11.62 7.92 -6.32
CA GLY A 79 -12.53 8.02 -7.46
C GLY A 79 -12.08 9.08 -8.47
N GLN A 80 -11.67 10.26 -7.99
CA GLN A 80 -11.10 11.31 -8.85
C GLN A 80 -9.81 10.84 -9.52
N GLN A 81 -8.88 10.24 -8.76
CA GLN A 81 -7.62 9.72 -9.30
C GLN A 81 -7.83 8.68 -10.40
N ARG A 82 -8.79 7.75 -10.23
CA ARG A 82 -9.08 6.72 -11.25
C ARG A 82 -9.63 7.33 -12.54
N LEU A 83 -10.32 8.46 -12.47
CA LEU A 83 -10.72 9.22 -13.66
C LEU A 83 -9.51 9.90 -14.31
N GLN A 84 -8.56 10.45 -13.55
CA GLN A 84 -7.34 11.06 -14.10
C GLN A 84 -6.47 10.07 -14.89
N GLU A 85 -6.52 8.78 -14.54
CA GLU A 85 -5.85 7.72 -15.30
C GLU A 85 -6.52 7.46 -16.68
N THR A 86 -7.72 8.00 -16.93
CA THR A 86 -8.41 7.90 -18.21
C THR A 86 -7.93 8.99 -19.17
N PRO A 87 -7.43 8.66 -20.38
CA PRO A 87 -6.98 9.65 -21.33
C PRO A 87 -8.05 10.70 -21.67
N GLY A 88 -7.72 11.97 -21.45
CA GLY A 88 -8.59 13.11 -21.75
C GLY A 88 -9.41 13.63 -20.56
N LEU A 89 -9.27 13.04 -19.36
CA LEU A 89 -9.82 13.60 -18.13
C LEU A 89 -8.69 14.19 -17.28
N ASP A 90 -8.43 15.48 -17.47
CA ASP A 90 -7.51 16.24 -16.61
C ASP A 90 -8.23 16.79 -15.37
N ASP A 91 -7.48 17.50 -14.52
CA ASP A 91 -7.99 18.05 -13.27
C ASP A 91 -9.16 19.02 -13.49
N GLU A 92 -9.14 19.79 -14.57
CA GLU A 92 -10.22 20.73 -14.90
C GLU A 92 -11.48 19.97 -15.33
N ALA A 93 -11.33 18.98 -16.22
CA ALA A 93 -12.45 18.13 -16.64
C ALA A 93 -13.10 17.41 -15.45
N ILE A 94 -12.30 16.96 -14.48
CA ILE A 94 -12.81 16.30 -13.26
C ILE A 94 -13.47 17.31 -12.32
N TYR A 95 -12.91 18.52 -12.20
CA TYR A 95 -13.53 19.59 -11.42
C TYR A 95 -14.90 19.99 -12.00
N GLU A 96 -15.05 20.04 -13.33
CA GLU A 96 -16.34 20.30 -13.98
C GLU A 96 -17.40 19.21 -13.74
N LEU A 97 -16.97 17.97 -13.46
CA LEU A 97 -17.85 16.87 -13.09
C LEU A 97 -18.33 16.94 -11.63
N ASP A 98 -17.72 17.81 -10.81
CA ASP A 98 -18.15 18.01 -9.42
C ASP A 98 -19.61 18.49 -9.36
N GLY A 99 -20.40 17.83 -8.52
CA GLY A 99 -21.86 18.02 -8.43
C GLY A 99 -22.72 17.25 -9.44
N TYR A 100 -22.14 16.67 -10.50
CA TYR A 100 -22.84 15.77 -11.42
C TYR A 100 -22.53 14.29 -11.16
N MET A 101 -21.35 14.02 -10.61
CA MET A 101 -20.85 12.68 -10.35
C MET A 101 -20.74 12.41 -8.84
N ASP A 102 -21.10 11.19 -8.43
CA ASP A 102 -20.80 10.70 -7.08
C ASP A 102 -19.40 10.03 -7.09
N PHE A 103 -18.36 10.84 -6.90
CA PHE A 103 -16.98 10.35 -6.85
C PHE A 103 -16.73 9.36 -5.71
N GLU A 104 -17.47 9.50 -4.60
CA GLU A 104 -17.28 8.63 -3.46
C GLU A 104 -17.80 7.21 -3.75
N GLN A 105 -18.98 7.09 -4.36
CA GLN A 105 -19.51 5.81 -4.81
C GLN A 105 -18.66 5.20 -5.92
N TYR A 106 -18.29 5.99 -6.93
CA TYR A 106 -17.40 5.51 -8.00
C TYR A 106 -16.07 4.99 -7.44
N GLY A 107 -15.44 5.74 -6.54
CA GLY A 107 -14.20 5.33 -5.90
C GLY A 107 -14.33 4.06 -5.05
N ARG A 108 -15.44 3.85 -4.34
CA ARG A 108 -15.72 2.57 -3.65
C ARG A 108 -15.76 1.39 -4.63
N ASP A 109 -16.39 1.57 -5.78
CA ASP A 109 -16.49 0.53 -6.80
C ASP A 109 -15.12 0.26 -7.45
N CYS A 110 -14.34 1.30 -7.73
CA CYS A 110 -12.95 1.16 -8.18
C CYS A 110 -12.08 0.44 -7.16
N MET A 111 -12.14 0.82 -5.87
CA MET A 111 -11.37 0.15 -4.81
C MET A 111 -11.65 -1.35 -4.76
N LYS A 112 -12.92 -1.73 -4.90
CA LYS A 112 -13.32 -3.14 -4.97
C LYS A 112 -12.77 -3.84 -6.21
N ASN A 113 -12.84 -3.19 -7.37
CA ASN A 113 -12.34 -3.75 -8.63
C ASN A 113 -10.81 -3.90 -8.64
N ASP A 114 -10.11 -2.92 -8.08
CA ASP A 114 -8.65 -2.85 -8.05
C ASP A 114 -8.04 -3.67 -6.89
N GLY A 115 -8.86 -4.38 -6.11
CA GLY A 115 -8.40 -5.25 -5.02
C GLY A 115 -7.78 -4.50 -3.85
N VAL A 116 -8.23 -3.27 -3.58
CA VAL A 116 -7.72 -2.45 -2.48
C VAL A 116 -7.93 -3.16 -1.14
N THR A 117 -6.84 -3.32 -0.40
CA THR A 117 -6.81 -4.01 0.88
C THR A 117 -6.63 -3.01 2.03
N LYS A 118 -7.34 -3.26 3.14
CA LYS A 118 -7.17 -2.48 4.36
C LYS A 118 -6.05 -3.09 5.20
N THR A 119 -5.07 -2.26 5.52
CA THR A 119 -3.94 -2.55 6.41
C THR A 119 -4.11 -1.76 7.71
N GLU A 120 -3.29 -2.05 8.72
CA GLU A 120 -3.19 -1.21 9.93
C GLU A 120 -2.72 0.23 9.62
N PHE A 121 -2.07 0.42 8.47
CA PHE A 121 -1.42 1.67 8.06
C PHE A 121 -2.15 2.41 6.93
N GLY A 122 -3.35 1.96 6.58
CA GLY A 122 -4.21 2.59 5.59
C GLY A 122 -4.69 1.65 4.50
N LEU A 123 -5.25 2.24 3.44
CA LEU A 123 -5.74 1.51 2.27
C LEU A 123 -4.59 1.35 1.27
N LEU A 124 -4.42 0.14 0.73
CA LEU A 124 -3.31 -0.23 -0.14
C LEU A 124 -3.81 -0.92 -1.41
N ARG A 125 -3.32 -0.47 -2.56
CA ARG A 125 -3.52 -1.09 -3.88
C ARG A 125 -2.20 -1.72 -4.34
N ARG A 126 -2.27 -2.88 -4.98
CA ARG A 126 -1.17 -3.49 -5.75
C ARG A 126 -1.52 -3.43 -7.24
N SER A 127 -0.59 -3.02 -8.10
CA SER A 127 -0.85 -2.80 -9.53
C SER A 127 -0.79 -4.11 -10.33
N ASP A 128 0.21 -4.95 -10.05
CA ASP A 128 0.27 -6.37 -10.43
C ASP A 128 -0.84 -7.18 -9.73
N PRO A 129 -1.10 -8.47 -10.08
CA PRO A 129 -2.32 -9.19 -9.70
C PRO A 129 -2.67 -8.99 -8.22
N PRO A 130 -3.96 -8.92 -7.83
CA PRO A 130 -4.35 -8.50 -6.48
C PRO A 130 -3.73 -9.39 -5.39
N PHE A 131 -3.67 -8.86 -4.16
CA PHE A 131 -3.23 -9.63 -2.98
C PHE A 131 -3.94 -10.99 -2.94
N PRO A 132 -3.24 -12.08 -2.57
CA PRO A 132 -3.89 -13.38 -2.39
C PRO A 132 -5.07 -13.22 -1.41
N GLU A 133 -6.19 -13.87 -1.70
CA GLU A 133 -7.37 -13.80 -0.82
C GLU A 133 -6.92 -14.13 0.61
N GLN A 134 -7.05 -13.15 1.51
CA GLN A 134 -6.97 -13.42 2.92
C GLN A 134 -8.11 -14.39 3.23
N ARG A 135 -7.78 -15.69 3.35
CA ARG A 135 -8.70 -16.66 3.94
C ARG A 135 -8.99 -16.13 5.33
N GLN A 136 -10.11 -15.41 5.49
CA GLN A 136 -10.64 -15.08 6.80
C GLN A 136 -10.63 -16.39 7.56
N GLY A 137 -9.74 -16.46 8.56
CA GLY A 137 -9.63 -17.63 9.40
C GLY A 137 -11.05 -17.97 9.84
N GLN A 138 -11.44 -19.23 9.61
CA GLN A 138 -12.55 -19.81 10.30
C GLN A 138 -12.47 -19.34 11.76
N ARG A 139 -13.41 -18.49 12.16
CA ARG A 139 -13.83 -18.47 13.56
C ARG A 139 -14.31 -19.90 13.84
N MET A 140 -13.39 -20.74 14.29
CA MET A 140 -13.78 -21.92 15.04
C MET A 140 -14.38 -21.41 16.35
N MET A 141 -15.56 -21.93 16.64
CA MET A 141 -16.33 -21.73 17.86
C MET A 141 -15.51 -22.07 19.11
#